data_AF-A0AA42EFT9-F1
#
_entry.id   AF-A0AA42EFT9-F1
#
_cell.length_a   1.000
_cell.length_b   1.000
_cell.length_c   1.000
_cell.angle_alpha   90.00
_cell.angle_beta   90.00
_cell.angle_gamma   90.00
#
_symmetry.space_group_name_H-M   'P 1'
#
loop_
_entity.id
_entity.type
_entity.pdbx_description
1 polymer ?
#
loop_
_entity_poly.entity_id
_entity_poly.type
_entity_poly.pdbx_seq_one_letter_code
_entity_poly.pdbx_strand_id
1 'polypeptide(L)'
;MIQYTLIIHIKSGCKDWLRKYRPFECGIPVDDTIARVIKRIEPQAFNEVFLNFINEIRTQQGREVIAIDGKTLRHSFNPETQSALHSVTVWSQSRGLILSQKKSSGKQNEQQAVMEIIDSF
;
A
#
# COMPACT_ATOMS: atom_id res chain seq x y z
N MET A 1 2.99 -20.10 -4.27
CA MET A 1 3.08 -19.17 -3.11
C MET A 1 4.09 -18.08 -3.42
N ILE A 2 3.66 -16.96 -4.00
CA ILE A 2 4.56 -15.84 -4.29
C ILE A 2 4.85 -15.16 -2.94
N GLN A 3 6.06 -15.33 -2.41
CA GLN A 3 6.51 -14.57 -1.25
C GLN A 3 6.64 -13.11 -1.70
N TYR A 4 5.72 -12.25 -1.25
CA TYR A 4 5.95 -10.82 -1.30
C TYR A 4 7.16 -10.53 -0.41
N THR A 5 8.35 -10.41 -1.01
CA THR A 5 9.49 -9.82 -0.32
C THR A 5 9.12 -8.35 -0.08
N LEU A 6 8.64 -8.06 1.12
CA LEU A 6 8.51 -6.69 1.58
C LEU A 6 9.92 -6.09 1.65
N ILE A 7 10.32 -5.37 0.60
CA ILE A 7 11.58 -4.62 0.56
C ILE A 7 11.29 -3.30 1.26
N ILE A 8 11.60 -3.24 2.56
CA ILE A 8 11.67 -1.98 3.29
C ILE A 8 13.10 -1.51 3.16
N HIS A 9 13.29 -0.30 2.64
CA HIS A 9 14.61 0.33 2.62
C HIS A 9 14.57 1.64 3.39
N ILE A 10 15.31 1.71 4.49
CA ILE A 10 15.38 2.92 5.33
C ILE A 10 16.61 3.73 4.94
N LYS A 11 16.38 4.79 4.17
CA LYS A 11 17.43 5.74 3.80
C LYS A 11 17.96 6.49 5.03
N SER A 12 19.17 7.01 4.96
CA SER A 12 19.84 7.73 6.05
C SER A 12 18.98 8.85 6.67
N GLY A 13 18.30 9.66 5.86
CA GLY A 13 17.41 10.73 6.33
C GLY A 13 16.17 10.24 7.10
N CYS A 14 15.76 8.98 6.95
CA CYS A 14 14.66 8.41 7.72
C CYS A 14 15.05 8.17 9.19
N LYS A 15 16.35 8.05 9.50
CA LYS A 15 16.80 7.79 10.88
C LYS A 15 16.50 8.96 11.80
N ASP A 16 16.77 10.18 11.36
CA ASP A 16 16.48 11.40 12.13
C ASP A 16 14.97 11.64 12.25
N TRP A 17 14.21 11.30 11.20
CA TRP A 17 12.75 11.36 11.25
C TRP A 17 12.17 10.40 12.30
N LEU A 18 12.66 9.15 12.36
CA LEU A 18 12.22 8.17 13.37
C LEU A 18 12.48 8.68 14.80
N ARG A 19 13.59 9.38 15.02
CA ARG A 19 13.94 9.95 16.33
C ARG A 19 12.94 11.00 16.83
N LYS A 20 12.10 11.58 15.96
CA LYS A 20 11.01 12.49 16.38
C LYS A 20 9.90 11.77 17.15
N TYR A 21 9.76 10.45 16.99
CA TYR A 21 8.68 9.65 17.58
C TYR A 21 9.14 8.80 18.76
N ARG A 22 10.40 8.34 18.75
CA ARG A 22 11.03 7.59 19.85
C ARG A 22 12.53 7.88 19.92
N PRO A 23 13.16 7.85 21.11
CA PRO A 23 14.59 8.15 21.25
C PRO A 23 15.51 7.07 20.67
N PHE A 24 15.07 5.81 20.57
CA PHE A 24 15.88 4.67 20.11
C PHE A 24 17.25 4.60 20.80
N GLU A 25 17.25 4.54 22.14
CA GLU A 25 18.47 4.53 22.97
C GLU A 25 19.43 3.39 22.60
N CYS A 26 18.89 2.23 22.21
CA CYS A 26 19.65 1.07 21.75
C CYS A 26 19.91 1.06 20.22
N GLY A 27 19.69 2.19 19.54
CA GLY A 27 19.80 2.31 18.08
C GLY A 27 18.50 1.99 17.34
N ILE A 28 18.45 2.43 16.08
CA ILE A 28 17.30 2.19 15.19
C ILE A 28 17.40 0.78 14.63
N PRO A 29 16.33 -0.03 14.68
CA PRO A 29 16.35 -1.37 14.11
C PRO A 29 16.69 -1.34 12.62
N VAL A 30 17.47 -2.32 12.16
CA VAL A 30 17.77 -2.51 10.72
C VAL A 30 16.51 -2.87 9.93
N ASP A 31 16.57 -2.66 8.62
CA ASP A 31 15.50 -2.90 7.65
C ASP A 31 14.80 -4.25 7.86
N ASP A 32 15.56 -5.34 8.02
CA ASP A 32 15.02 -6.68 8.26
C ASP A 32 14.22 -6.81 9.56
N THR A 33 14.58 -6.07 10.59
CA THR A 33 13.84 -6.10 11.87
C THR A 33 12.51 -5.39 11.74
N ILE A 34 12.48 -4.26 11.03
CA ILE A 34 11.23 -3.53 10.78
C ILE A 34 10.34 -4.34 9.82
N ALA A 35 10.92 -4.93 8.77
CA ALA A 35 10.21 -5.80 7.85
C ALA A 35 9.59 -7.01 8.58
N ARG A 36 10.30 -7.59 9.55
CA ARG A 36 9.77 -8.66 10.40
C ARG A 36 8.55 -8.20 11.21
N VAL A 37 8.57 -7.01 11.80
CA VAL A 37 7.42 -6.48 12.56
C VAL A 37 6.23 -6.25 11.62
N ILE A 38 6.43 -5.57 10.49
CA ILE A 38 5.34 -5.28 9.55
C ILE A 38 4.73 -6.57 8.98
N LYS A 39 5.55 -7.57 8.64
CA LYS A 39 5.09 -8.88 8.15
C LYS A 39 4.18 -9.63 9.13
N ARG A 40 4.16 -9.27 10.42
CA ARG A 40 3.33 -9.91 11.45
C ARG A 40 1.97 -9.20 11.63
N ILE A 41 1.79 -8.04 11.03
CA ILE A 41 0.52 -7.31 11.07
C ILE A 41 -0.45 -7.99 10.11
N GLU A 42 -1.69 -8.20 10.55
CA GLU A 42 -2.74 -8.74 9.70
C GLU A 42 -2.98 -7.77 8.51
N PRO A 43 -2.79 -8.22 7.25
CA PRO A 43 -2.79 -7.31 6.11
C PRO A 43 -4.10 -6.55 5.88
N GLN A 44 -5.25 -7.18 6.14
CA GLN A 44 -6.55 -6.57 5.87
C GLN A 44 -6.84 -5.44 6.88
N ALA A 45 -6.66 -5.69 8.17
CA ALA A 45 -6.80 -4.72 9.25
C ALA A 45 -5.81 -3.56 9.10
N PHE A 46 -4.57 -3.85 8.68
CA PHE A 46 -3.61 -2.78 8.38
C PHE A 46 -4.10 -1.88 7.25
N ASN A 47 -4.62 -2.48 6.17
CA ASN A 47 -5.15 -1.73 5.03
C ASN A 47 -6.35 -0.86 5.43
N GLU A 48 -7.28 -1.39 6.24
CA GLU A 48 -8.43 -0.63 6.74
C GLU A 48 -8.00 0.58 7.59
N VAL A 49 -7.08 0.38 8.54
CA VAL A 49 -6.56 1.47 9.37
C VAL A 49 -5.80 2.50 8.53
N PHE A 50 -5.00 2.05 7.56
CA PHE A 50 -4.28 2.93 6.66
C PHE A 50 -5.21 3.78 5.80
N LEU A 51 -6.26 3.17 5.22
CA LEU A 51 -7.29 3.89 4.45
C LEU A 51 -7.99 4.94 5.30
N ASN A 52 -8.41 4.58 6.52
CA ASN A 52 -9.05 5.52 7.45
C ASN A 52 -8.14 6.72 7.77
N PHE A 53 -6.87 6.47 8.08
CA PHE A 53 -5.88 7.52 8.35
C PHE A 53 -5.70 8.46 7.15
N ILE A 54 -5.61 7.91 5.94
CA ILE A 54 -5.53 8.69 4.71
C ILE A 54 -6.80 9.53 4.51
N ASN A 55 -7.98 8.95 4.73
CA ASN A 55 -9.26 9.65 4.56
C ASN A 55 -9.45 10.81 5.52
N GLU A 56 -8.98 10.66 6.76
CA GLU A 56 -8.96 11.74 7.73
C GLU A 56 -8.12 12.92 7.23
N ILE A 57 -6.90 12.67 6.77
CA ILE A 57 -6.02 13.71 6.21
C ILE A 57 -6.64 14.38 5.00
N ARG A 58 -7.22 13.60 4.08
CA ARG A 58 -7.86 14.10 2.85
C ARG A 58 -9.04 15.00 3.17
N THR A 59 -9.87 14.61 4.13
CA THR A 59 -11.05 15.37 4.54
C THR A 59 -10.67 16.71 5.14
N GLN A 60 -9.63 16.76 5.97
CA GLN A 60 -9.14 18.00 6.59
C GLN A 60 -8.55 18.99 5.57
N GLN A 61 -8.07 18.50 4.42
CA GLN A 61 -7.33 19.29 3.43
C GLN A 61 -8.11 19.53 2.12
N GLY A 62 -9.42 19.31 2.12
CA GLY A 62 -10.30 19.67 1.01
C GLY A 62 -10.43 18.62 -0.11
N ARG A 63 -10.04 17.36 0.15
CA ARG A 63 -10.07 16.21 -0.77
C ARG A 63 -9.35 16.48 -2.09
N GLU A 64 -8.12 15.97 -2.24
CA GLU A 64 -7.41 16.10 -3.51
C GLU A 64 -7.96 15.23 -4.65
N VAL A 65 -7.55 15.57 -5.87
CA VAL A 65 -7.71 14.74 -7.06
C VAL A 65 -6.90 13.46 -6.89
N ILE A 66 -7.55 12.33 -7.13
CA ILE A 66 -6.94 11.00 -7.12
C ILE A 66 -6.98 10.41 -8.53
N ALA A 67 -5.90 9.72 -8.90
CA ALA A 67 -5.82 8.93 -10.12
C ALA A 67 -6.11 7.47 -9.77
N ILE A 68 -6.83 6.78 -10.65
CA ILE A 68 -7.12 5.35 -10.53
C ILE A 68 -6.62 4.67 -11.79
N ASP A 69 -5.78 3.66 -11.63
CA ASP A 69 -5.13 2.97 -12.76
C ASP A 69 -5.12 1.45 -12.57
N GLY A 70 -5.47 0.73 -13.63
CA GLY A 70 -5.47 -0.73 -13.69
C GLY A 70 -4.19 -1.24 -14.36
N LYS A 71 -3.41 -2.06 -13.65
CA LYS A 71 -2.18 -2.67 -14.17
C LYS A 71 -2.24 -4.18 -14.16
N THR A 72 -1.73 -4.79 -15.22
CA THR A 72 -1.45 -6.22 -15.29
C THR A 72 0.04 -6.42 -15.03
N LEU A 73 0.40 -7.12 -13.96
CA LEU A 73 1.81 -7.33 -13.65
C LEU A 73 2.43 -8.38 -14.58
N ARG A 74 3.50 -8.01 -15.27
CA ARG A 74 4.29 -8.95 -16.08
C ARG A 74 4.97 -9.98 -15.16
N HIS A 75 5.07 -11.24 -15.62
CA HIS A 75 5.62 -12.37 -14.86
C HIS A 75 4.87 -12.73 -13.58
N SER A 76 3.61 -12.33 -13.44
CA SER A 76 2.75 -12.67 -12.30
C SER A 76 1.74 -13.79 -12.59
N PHE A 77 1.94 -14.54 -13.68
CA PHE A 77 1.04 -15.61 -14.08
C PHE A 77 0.98 -16.68 -13.00
N ASN A 78 -0.22 -16.95 -12.51
CA ASN A 78 -0.49 -18.06 -11.60
C ASN A 78 -1.07 -19.25 -12.40
N PRO A 79 -0.37 -20.39 -12.47
CA PRO A 79 -0.87 -21.59 -13.14
C PRO A 79 -2.19 -22.12 -12.58
N GLU A 80 -2.44 -21.96 -11.28
CA GLU A 80 -3.66 -22.45 -10.62
C GLU A 80 -4.90 -21.66 -11.04
N THR A 81 -4.76 -20.34 -11.18
CA THR A 81 -5.87 -19.45 -11.58
C THR A 81 -5.84 -19.11 -13.07
N GLN A 82 -4.88 -19.67 -13.82
CA GLN A 82 -4.60 -19.41 -15.24
C GLN A 82 -4.65 -17.93 -15.63
N SER A 83 -4.17 -17.06 -14.76
CA SER A 83 -4.30 -15.61 -14.92
C SER A 83 -3.11 -14.87 -14.34
N ALA A 84 -2.78 -13.73 -14.95
CA ALA A 84 -1.84 -12.77 -14.38
C ALA A 84 -2.53 -11.95 -13.28
N LEU A 85 -1.73 -11.46 -12.34
CA LEU A 85 -2.20 -10.54 -11.32
C LEU A 85 -2.61 -9.21 -11.96
N HIS A 86 -3.91 -8.95 -11.95
CA HIS A 86 -4.49 -7.64 -12.24
C HIS A 86 -4.68 -6.87 -10.94
N SER A 87 -4.22 -5.62 -10.92
CA SER A 87 -4.37 -4.75 -9.75
C SER A 87 -4.87 -3.38 -10.17
N VAL A 88 -5.79 -2.83 -9.39
CA VAL A 88 -6.22 -1.44 -9.47
C VAL A 88 -5.53 -0.67 -8.35
N THR A 89 -4.88 0.43 -8.70
CA THR A 89 -4.14 1.29 -7.76
C THR A 89 -4.75 2.68 -7.74
N VAL A 90 -4.90 3.25 -6.55
CA VAL A 90 -5.30 4.64 -6.35
C VAL A 90 -4.11 5.45 -5.89
N TRP A 91 -3.91 6.59 -6.55
CA TRP A 91 -2.75 7.44 -6.37
C TRP A 91 -3.17 8.90 -6.15
N SER A 92 -2.59 9.53 -5.14
CA SER A 92 -2.70 10.97 -4.90
C SER A 92 -1.58 11.69 -5.64
N GLN A 93 -1.93 12.44 -6.69
CA GLN A 93 -0.96 13.12 -7.54
C GLN A 93 -0.18 14.19 -6.78
N SER A 94 -0.88 14.99 -5.97
CA SER A 94 -0.28 16.09 -5.21
C SER A 94 0.64 15.60 -4.10
N ARG A 95 0.43 14.39 -3.57
CA ARG A 95 1.17 13.86 -2.42
C ARG A 95 2.24 12.84 -2.80
N GLY A 96 2.19 12.29 -4.00
CA GLY A 96 3.12 11.24 -4.40
C GLY A 96 2.89 9.93 -3.64
N LEU A 97 1.64 9.62 -3.28
CA LEU A 97 1.29 8.49 -2.42
C LEU A 97 0.27 7.56 -3.09
N ILE A 98 0.49 6.25 -2.93
CA ILE A 98 -0.55 5.24 -3.20
C ILE A 98 -1.49 5.24 -1.99
N LEU A 99 -2.77 5.48 -2.25
CA LEU A 99 -3.81 5.54 -1.21
C LEU A 99 -4.43 4.17 -0.95
N SER A 100 -4.63 3.40 -2.02
CA SER A 100 -5.24 2.06 -1.97
C SER A 100 -4.73 1.23 -3.13
N GLN A 101 -4.66 -0.09 -2.94
CA GLN A 101 -4.39 -1.04 -3.99
C GLN A 101 -5.26 -2.29 -3.80
N LYS A 102 -5.96 -2.70 -4.86
CA LYS A 102 -6.83 -3.89 -4.84
C LYS A 102 -6.44 -4.83 -5.96
N LYS A 103 -6.53 -6.13 -5.69
CA LYS A 103 -6.47 -7.16 -6.73
C LYS A 103 -7.82 -7.22 -7.44
N SER A 104 -7.81 -7.20 -8.76
CA SER A 104 -8.98 -7.48 -9.59
C SER A 104 -8.94 -8.93 -10.07
N SER A 105 -10.10 -9.56 -10.21
CA SER A 105 -10.24 -10.92 -10.77
C SER A 105 -9.90 -11.00 -12.26
N GLY A 106 -9.60 -9.87 -12.92
CA GLY A 106 -9.17 -9.79 -14.31
C GLY A 106 -9.46 -8.42 -14.90
N LYS A 107 -8.93 -8.15 -16.11
CA LYS A 107 -9.17 -6.86 -16.81
C LYS A 107 -10.65 -6.50 -16.95
N GLN A 108 -11.52 -7.50 -17.15
CA GLN A 108 -12.97 -7.28 -17.31
C GLN A 108 -13.68 -6.84 -16.02
N ASN A 109 -13.08 -7.07 -14.85
CA ASN A 109 -13.66 -6.74 -13.55
C ASN A 109 -13.08 -5.46 -12.95
N GLU A 110 -12.29 -4.70 -13.72
CA GLU A 110 -11.67 -3.45 -13.26
C GLU A 110 -12.72 -2.42 -12.85
N GLN A 111 -13.82 -2.26 -13.59
CA GLN A 111 -14.89 -1.32 -13.24
C GLN A 111 -15.48 -1.60 -11.85
N GLN A 112 -15.76 -2.87 -11.55
CA GLN A 112 -16.25 -3.27 -10.23
C GLN A 112 -15.21 -2.96 -9.14
N ALA A 113 -13.94 -3.33 -9.37
CA ALA A 113 -12.88 -3.05 -8.42
C ALA A 113 -12.69 -1.54 -8.17
N VAL A 114 -12.86 -0.71 -9.20
CA VAL A 114 -12.85 0.76 -9.07
C VAL A 114 -14.02 1.25 -8.22
N MET A 115 -15.24 0.74 -8.44
CA MET A 115 -16.41 1.12 -7.63
C MET A 115 -16.22 0.77 -6.15
N GLU A 116 -15.78 -0.45 -5.86
CA GLU A 116 -15.53 -0.90 -4.49
C GLU A 116 -14.44 -0.07 -3.78
N ILE A 117 -13.47 0.43 -4.54
CA ILE A 117 -12.44 1.34 -4.04
C ILE A 117 -13.03 2.73 -3.76
N ILE A 118 -13.87 3.26 -4.65
CA ILE A 118 -14.52 4.58 -4.46
C ILE A 118 -15.39 4.55 -3.20
N ASP A 119 -16.11 3.46 -2.97
CA ASP A 119 -16.95 3.29 -1.78
C ASP A 119 -16.14 3.23 -0.46
N SER A 120 -14.82 2.99 -0.54
CA SER A 120 -13.92 2.98 0.63
C SER A 120 -13.35 4.36 1.00
N PHE A 121 -13.61 5.39 0.18
CA PHE A 121 -13.10 6.76 0.32
C PHE A 121 -14.16 7.73 0.84
#